data_AF-A0A6V8PJJ8-F1
#
_entry.id   AF-A0A6V8PJJ8-F1
#
_cell.length_a   1.000
_cell.length_b   1.000
_cell.length_c   1.000
_cell.angle_alpha   90.00
_cell.angle_beta   90.00
_cell.angle_gamma   90.00
#
_symmetry.space_group_name_H-M   'P 1'
#
loop_
_entity.id
_entity.type
_entity.pdbx_description
1 polymer ?
#
loop_
_entity_poly.entity_id
_entity_poly.type
_entity_poly.pdbx_seq_one_letter_code
_entity_poly.pdbx_strand_id
1 'polypeptide(L)'
;MKAGESMAESAVPGRIANIIIKEWQTTFGNLNSALFITLLPLLITVQALVLIVLVSRFAGGEALMDTILRTGVAKLEEMMPTLSSLPVIEKFQVFFFLQFPIYLLLIPIMIAISFATFSIIEEKQMRTLEPLLATPVSTWELLLGKALAGAIPALIITWVCAGLFLVGVVWMGLAHLLSLVLTPSWFISLFLLVPLVTVLSFM
;
A
#
# COMPACT_ATOMS: atom_id res chain seq x y z
N MET A 1 -5.65 22.98 -48.85
CA MET A 1 -6.13 23.70 -47.64
C MET A 1 -7.21 22.83 -46.99
N LYS A 2 -7.02 22.46 -45.72
CA LYS A 2 -7.92 21.65 -44.86
C LYS A 2 -8.14 20.16 -45.22
N ALA A 3 -7.22 19.31 -44.77
CA ALA A 3 -7.55 17.93 -44.35
C ALA A 3 -6.48 17.32 -43.39
N GLY A 4 -5.48 18.10 -42.96
CA GLY A 4 -4.38 17.64 -42.09
C GLY A 4 -4.62 17.81 -40.59
N GLU A 5 -5.80 18.29 -40.17
CA GLU A 5 -6.07 18.66 -38.78
C GLU A 5 -6.95 17.64 -38.04
N SER A 6 -7.50 16.63 -38.72
CA SER A 6 -8.48 15.71 -38.12
C SER A 6 -7.90 14.45 -37.47
N MET A 7 -6.58 14.19 -37.54
CA MET A 7 -5.95 12.99 -36.95
C MET A 7 -5.12 13.28 -35.70
N ALA A 8 -5.03 14.53 -35.25
CA ALA A 8 -4.19 14.93 -34.13
C ALA A 8 -4.83 14.68 -32.75
N GLU A 9 -6.15 14.47 -32.68
CA GLU A 9 -6.90 14.54 -31.42
C GLU A 9 -7.27 13.15 -30.84
N SER A 10 -7.18 12.08 -31.63
CA SER A 10 -7.53 10.71 -31.18
C SER A 10 -6.37 9.95 -30.51
N ALA A 11 -5.21 10.59 -30.29
CA ALA A 11 -3.94 9.89 -30.04
C ALA A 11 -3.35 10.05 -28.62
N VAL A 12 -3.85 10.97 -27.80
CA VAL A 12 -3.27 11.29 -26.47
C VAL A 12 -3.47 10.18 -25.43
N PRO A 13 -4.68 9.62 -25.19
CA PRO A 13 -4.86 8.54 -24.21
C PRO A 13 -4.09 7.26 -24.57
N GLY A 14 -3.94 6.97 -25.87
CA GLY A 14 -3.15 5.83 -26.35
C GLY A 14 -1.65 5.97 -26.06
N ARG A 15 -1.11 7.19 -26.07
CA ARG A 15 0.32 7.44 -25.76
C ARG A 15 0.63 7.23 -24.29
N ILE A 16 -0.19 7.77 -23.38
CA ILE A 16 -0.02 7.61 -21.93
C ILE A 16 -0.16 6.13 -21.55
N ALA A 17 -1.17 5.43 -22.08
CA ALA A 17 -1.33 4.00 -21.85
C ALA A 17 -0.13 3.18 -22.33
N ASN A 18 0.44 3.51 -23.50
CA ASN A 18 1.65 2.83 -23.99
C ASN A 18 2.87 3.06 -23.09
N ILE A 19 3.02 4.27 -22.53
CA ILE A 19 4.07 4.56 -21.54
C ILE A 19 3.87 3.68 -20.30
N ILE A 20 2.65 3.63 -19.76
CA ILE A 20 2.33 2.80 -18.58
C ILE A 20 2.62 1.32 -18.83
N ILE A 21 2.19 0.79 -19.98
CA ILE A 21 2.39 -0.62 -20.34
C ILE A 21 3.89 -0.92 -20.46
N LYS A 22 4.67 -0.03 -21.07
CA LYS A 22 6.12 -0.18 -21.16
C LYS A 22 6.77 -0.18 -19.76
N GLU A 23 6.42 0.77 -18.91
CA GLU A 23 6.93 0.88 -17.53
C GLU A 23 6.58 -0.37 -16.70
N TRP A 24 5.37 -0.91 -16.85
CA TRP A 24 4.99 -2.18 -16.23
C TRP A 24 5.79 -3.36 -16.77
N GLN A 25 6.04 -3.43 -18.07
CA GLN A 25 6.88 -4.48 -18.66
C GLN A 25 8.31 -4.43 -18.12
N THR A 26 8.89 -3.23 -17.91
CA THR A 26 10.21 -3.12 -17.29
C THR A 26 10.17 -3.47 -15.80
N THR A 27 9.22 -2.89 -15.05
CA THR A 27 9.13 -3.03 -13.59
C THR A 27 8.79 -4.47 -13.19
N PHE A 28 7.80 -5.07 -13.84
CA PHE A 28 7.36 -6.44 -13.57
C PHE A 28 8.07 -7.49 -14.42
N GLY A 29 8.82 -7.10 -15.45
CA GLY A 29 9.67 -8.02 -16.22
C GLY A 29 10.91 -8.47 -15.43
N ASN A 30 11.42 -7.62 -14.53
CA ASN A 30 12.49 -7.98 -13.62
C ASN A 30 11.92 -8.61 -12.34
N LEU A 31 12.16 -9.92 -12.17
CA LEU A 31 11.66 -10.68 -11.01
C LEU A 31 12.02 -10.03 -9.67
N ASN A 32 13.24 -9.49 -9.54
CA ASN A 32 13.69 -8.86 -8.31
C ASN A 32 12.90 -7.59 -7.96
N SER A 33 12.64 -6.73 -8.94
CA SER A 33 11.86 -5.49 -8.74
C SER A 33 10.39 -5.79 -8.49
N ALA A 34 9.82 -6.71 -9.27
CA ALA A 34 8.45 -7.20 -9.08
C ALA A 34 8.26 -7.77 -7.67
N LEU A 35 9.13 -8.71 -7.27
CA LEU A 35 9.08 -9.32 -5.95
C LEU A 35 9.25 -8.28 -4.86
N PHE A 36 10.20 -7.35 -4.96
CA PHE A 36 10.37 -6.37 -3.90
C PHE A 36 9.12 -5.49 -3.72
N ILE A 37 8.53 -5.03 -4.83
CA ILE A 37 7.33 -4.18 -4.82
C ILE A 37 6.09 -4.92 -4.29
N THR A 38 5.92 -6.21 -4.61
CA THR A 38 4.74 -6.98 -4.19
C THR A 38 4.93 -7.75 -2.89
N LEU A 39 6.06 -8.45 -2.74
CA LEU A 39 6.34 -9.33 -1.62
C LEU A 39 6.53 -8.55 -0.33
N LEU A 40 7.20 -7.39 -0.37
CA LEU A 40 7.52 -6.65 0.86
C LEU A 40 6.26 -6.13 1.58
N PRO A 41 5.29 -5.47 0.92
CA PRO A 41 4.00 -5.11 1.54
C PRO A 41 3.20 -6.32 2.05
N LEU A 42 3.21 -7.41 1.28
CA LEU A 42 2.55 -8.65 1.67
C LEU A 42 3.20 -9.27 2.91
N LEU A 43 4.52 -9.25 2.99
CA LEU A 43 5.27 -9.77 4.13
C LEU A 43 4.97 -8.95 5.39
N ILE A 44 4.89 -7.63 5.30
CA ILE A 44 4.47 -6.77 6.43
C ILE A 44 3.05 -7.11 6.88
N THR A 45 2.14 -7.33 5.94
CA THR A 45 0.74 -7.71 6.24
C THR A 45 0.67 -9.08 6.92
N VAL A 46 1.39 -10.06 6.40
CA VAL A 46 1.49 -11.40 6.99
C VAL A 46 2.15 -11.33 8.37
N GLN A 47 3.20 -10.53 8.54
CA GLN A 47 3.85 -10.32 9.83
C GLN A 47 2.85 -9.76 10.87
N ALA A 48 2.04 -8.77 10.49
CA ALA A 48 1.01 -8.22 11.38
C ALA A 48 0.01 -9.31 11.83
N LEU A 49 -0.45 -10.16 10.90
CA LEU A 49 -1.32 -11.29 11.21
C LEU A 49 -0.64 -12.33 12.12
N VAL A 50 0.62 -12.66 11.85
CA VAL A 50 1.41 -13.60 12.67
C VAL A 50 1.56 -13.07 14.10
N LEU A 51 1.82 -11.77 14.28
CA LEU A 51 1.90 -11.16 15.61
C LEU A 51 0.60 -11.33 16.39
N ILE A 52 -0.55 -11.12 15.75
CA ILE A 52 -1.87 -11.33 16.38
C ILE A 52 -2.05 -12.78 16.83
N VAL A 53 -1.64 -13.75 16.02
CA VAL A 53 -1.68 -15.17 16.38
C VAL A 53 -0.72 -15.50 17.51
N LEU A 54 0.53 -15.04 17.44
CA LEU A 54 1.53 -15.28 18.47
C LEU A 54 1.06 -14.73 19.81
N VAL A 55 0.47 -13.54 19.82
CA VAL A 55 -0.16 -12.98 21.02
C VAL A 55 -1.23 -13.95 21.55
N SER A 56 -2.17 -14.42 20.72
CA SER A 56 -3.19 -15.40 21.17
C SER A 56 -2.61 -16.70 21.75
N ARG A 57 -1.44 -17.14 21.28
CA ARG A 57 -0.80 -18.41 21.66
C ARG A 57 0.11 -18.28 22.88
N PHE A 58 0.82 -17.16 23.01
CA PHE A 58 1.87 -16.96 24.02
C PHE A 58 1.47 -15.99 25.14
N ALA A 59 0.36 -15.27 25.01
CA ALA A 59 -0.18 -14.41 26.06
C ALA A 59 -0.74 -15.18 27.28
N GLY A 60 -0.63 -16.51 27.33
CA GLY A 60 -0.80 -17.27 28.56
C GLY A 60 0.46 -17.33 29.45
N GLY A 61 1.61 -16.84 28.98
CA GLY A 61 2.89 -16.84 29.72
C GLY A 61 3.08 -15.58 30.56
N GLU A 62 3.22 -15.75 31.87
CA GLU A 62 3.14 -14.70 32.91
C GLU A 62 4.16 -13.53 32.82
N ALA A 63 5.21 -13.62 31.99
CA ALA A 63 6.35 -12.69 32.06
C ALA A 63 6.31 -11.48 31.11
N LEU A 64 5.61 -11.54 29.96
CA LEU A 64 5.49 -10.40 29.02
C LEU A 64 4.25 -9.54 29.28
N MET A 65 3.39 -9.99 30.20
CA MET A 65 2.02 -9.50 30.38
C MET A 65 1.91 -8.22 31.22
N ASP A 66 2.88 -7.94 32.09
CA ASP A 66 2.62 -6.99 33.18
C ASP A 66 2.98 -5.53 32.84
N THR A 67 4.00 -5.28 31.99
CA THR A 67 4.52 -3.91 31.80
C THR A 67 4.08 -3.25 30.49
N ILE A 68 4.33 -3.89 29.34
CA ILE A 68 4.05 -3.32 28.01
C ILE A 68 2.55 -3.39 27.70
N LEU A 69 1.96 -4.51 28.07
CA LEU A 69 0.58 -4.84 27.79
C LEU A 69 -0.37 -3.92 28.58
N ARG A 70 -0.24 -3.80 29.91
CA ARG A 70 -1.14 -2.96 30.72
C ARG A 70 -1.19 -1.51 30.26
N THR A 71 -0.05 -0.93 29.88
CA THR A 71 0.03 0.47 29.45
C THR A 71 -0.71 0.71 28.12
N GLY A 72 -0.53 -0.19 27.14
CA GLY A 72 -1.23 -0.09 25.85
C GLY A 72 -2.73 -0.33 25.96
N VAL A 73 -3.15 -1.29 26.77
CA VAL A 73 -4.57 -1.61 26.98
C VAL A 73 -5.28 -0.55 27.82
N ALA A 74 -4.65 0.00 28.86
CA ALA A 74 -5.26 1.07 29.66
C ALA A 74 -5.58 2.30 28.80
N LYS A 75 -4.69 2.66 27.88
CA LYS A 75 -4.92 3.77 26.94
C LYS A 75 -6.05 3.46 25.93
N LEU A 76 -6.17 2.20 25.50
CA LEU A 76 -7.29 1.79 24.66
C LEU A 76 -8.62 1.82 25.38
N GLU A 77 -8.67 1.38 26.64
CA GLU A 77 -9.89 1.40 27.45
C GLU A 77 -10.36 2.83 27.71
N GLU A 78 -9.44 3.78 27.86
CA GLU A 78 -9.75 5.21 27.94
C GLU A 78 -10.36 5.73 26.63
N MET A 79 -9.82 5.31 25.47
CA MET A 79 -10.33 5.72 24.15
C MET A 79 -11.63 5.02 23.76
N MET A 80 -11.83 3.78 24.20
CA MET A 80 -12.98 2.94 23.87
C MET A 80 -13.43 2.15 25.11
N PRO A 81 -14.34 2.73 25.92
CA PRO A 81 -14.81 2.08 27.15
C PRO A 81 -15.55 0.77 26.90
N THR A 82 -16.07 0.55 25.69
CA THR A 82 -16.70 -0.70 25.24
C THR A 82 -15.76 -1.91 25.32
N LEU A 83 -14.44 -1.67 25.24
CA LEU A 83 -13.42 -2.73 25.32
C LEU A 83 -13.29 -3.31 26.72
N SER A 84 -13.69 -2.58 27.77
CA SER A 84 -13.51 -2.98 29.19
C SER A 84 -14.08 -4.37 29.51
N SER A 85 -15.16 -4.76 28.82
CA SER A 85 -15.84 -6.05 28.98
C SER A 85 -15.13 -7.25 28.32
N LEU A 86 -14.14 -7.00 27.45
CA LEU A 86 -13.45 -8.05 26.72
C LEU A 86 -12.30 -8.68 27.51
N PRO A 87 -11.95 -9.95 27.22
CA PRO A 87 -10.72 -10.57 27.73
C PRO A 87 -9.49 -9.73 27.39
N VAL A 88 -8.49 -9.72 28.28
CA VAL A 88 -7.22 -8.99 28.08
C VAL A 88 -6.56 -9.35 26.74
N ILE A 89 -6.66 -10.61 26.33
CA ILE A 89 -6.11 -11.09 25.07
C ILE A 89 -6.79 -10.46 23.85
N GLU A 90 -8.11 -10.32 23.87
CA GLU A 90 -8.88 -9.73 22.77
C GLU A 90 -8.64 -8.22 22.69
N LYS A 91 -8.48 -7.54 23.84
CA LYS A 91 -8.07 -6.13 23.89
C LYS A 91 -6.74 -5.90 23.15
N PHE A 92 -5.77 -6.81 23.30
CA PHE A 92 -4.52 -6.75 22.54
C PHE A 92 -4.70 -6.98 21.06
N GLN A 93 -5.51 -7.97 20.68
CA GLN A 93 -5.78 -8.22 19.27
C GLN A 93 -6.37 -6.96 18.63
N VAL A 94 -7.35 -6.33 19.28
CA VAL A 94 -7.93 -5.06 18.85
C VAL A 94 -6.89 -3.94 18.76
N PHE A 95 -5.95 -3.83 19.71
CA PHE A 95 -4.85 -2.86 19.64
C PHE A 95 -4.04 -2.99 18.34
N PHE A 96 -3.58 -4.20 18.02
CA PHE A 96 -2.81 -4.43 16.79
C PHE A 96 -3.66 -4.21 15.52
N PHE A 97 -4.95 -4.54 15.59
CA PHE A 97 -5.89 -4.26 14.52
C PHE A 97 -6.02 -2.77 14.20
N LEU A 98 -6.14 -1.94 15.24
CA LEU A 98 -6.27 -0.49 15.09
C LEU A 98 -5.00 0.18 14.53
N GLN A 99 -3.84 -0.47 14.67
CA GLN A 99 -2.60 0.00 14.08
C GLN A 99 -2.51 -0.33 12.58
N PHE A 100 -3.26 -1.30 12.06
CA PHE A 100 -3.14 -1.74 10.66
C PHE A 100 -3.32 -0.64 9.60
N PRO A 101 -4.28 0.31 9.74
CA PRO A 101 -4.43 1.42 8.80
C PRO A 101 -3.17 2.23 8.56
N ILE A 102 -2.32 2.46 9.58
CA ILE A 102 -1.08 3.22 9.37
C ILE A 102 -0.10 2.44 8.48
N TYR A 103 -0.09 1.11 8.57
CA TYR A 103 0.75 0.27 7.71
C TYR A 103 0.24 0.30 6.27
N LEU A 104 -1.08 0.31 6.06
CA LEU A 104 -1.65 0.49 4.72
C LEU A 104 -1.23 1.81 4.07
N LEU A 105 -1.09 2.89 4.84
CA LEU A 105 -0.60 4.18 4.33
C LEU A 105 0.90 4.18 4.02
N LEU A 106 1.69 3.31 4.66
CA LEU A 106 3.12 3.17 4.38
C LEU A 106 3.40 2.42 3.07
N ILE A 107 2.54 1.46 2.69
CA ILE A 107 2.71 0.65 1.48
C ILE A 107 2.93 1.51 0.22
N PRO A 108 2.07 2.48 -0.14
CA PRO A 108 2.26 3.26 -1.36
C PRO A 108 3.52 4.12 -1.32
N ILE A 109 3.91 4.61 -0.13
CA ILE A 109 5.16 5.38 0.06
C ILE A 109 6.38 4.48 -0.22
N MET A 110 6.38 3.26 0.32
CA MET A 110 7.46 2.30 0.10
C MET A 110 7.60 1.92 -1.38
N ILE A 111 6.47 1.73 -2.06
CA ILE A 111 6.44 1.41 -3.50
C ILE A 111 6.95 2.62 -4.30
N ALA A 112 6.54 3.84 -3.97
CA ALA A 112 7.02 5.05 -4.64
C ALA A 112 8.54 5.24 -4.51
N ILE A 113 9.10 5.06 -3.32
CA ILE A 113 10.56 5.13 -3.08
C ILE A 113 11.30 4.08 -3.92
N SER A 114 10.78 2.85 -3.95
CA SER A 114 11.36 1.76 -4.72
C SER A 114 11.32 2.05 -6.22
N PHE A 115 10.17 2.53 -6.71
CA PHE A 115 9.95 2.88 -8.11
C PHE A 115 10.86 4.03 -8.55
N ALA A 116 10.98 5.09 -7.74
CA ALA A 116 11.90 6.19 -7.99
C ALA A 116 13.36 5.73 -8.04
N THR A 117 13.75 4.82 -7.14
CA THR A 117 15.10 4.23 -7.12
C THR A 117 15.38 3.42 -8.38
N PHE A 118 14.45 2.55 -8.79
CA PHE A 118 14.62 1.76 -10.02
C PHE A 118 14.62 2.63 -11.28
N SER A 119 13.80 3.68 -11.33
CA SER A 119 13.81 4.65 -12.42
C SER A 119 15.18 5.30 -12.60
N ILE A 120 15.85 5.70 -11.51
CA ILE A 120 17.19 6.31 -11.56
C ILE A 120 18.23 5.27 -12.02
N ILE A 121 18.13 4.04 -11.54
CA ILE A 121 19.05 2.95 -11.92
C ILE A 121 18.87 2.61 -13.40
N GLU A 122 17.63 2.51 -13.88
CA GLU A 122 17.29 2.21 -15.27
C GLU A 122 17.80 3.32 -16.21
N GLU A 123 17.60 4.58 -15.84
CA GLU A 123 18.07 5.73 -16.61
C GLU A 123 19.60 5.79 -16.68
N LYS A 124 20.29 5.38 -15.61
CA LYS A 124 21.76 5.24 -15.59
C LYS A 124 22.27 4.02 -16.37
N GLN A 125 21.56 2.89 -16.35
CA GLN A 125 21.94 1.69 -17.10
C GLN A 125 21.76 1.85 -18.61
N MET A 126 20.74 2.59 -19.05
CA MET A 126 20.45 2.75 -20.49
C MET A 126 21.27 3.85 -21.21
N ARG A 127 22.10 4.64 -20.52
CA ARG A 127 22.91 5.75 -21.13
C ARG A 127 22.09 6.71 -22.03
N THR A 128 20.82 6.99 -21.71
CA THR A 128 19.92 7.75 -22.60
C THR A 128 19.74 9.22 -22.21
N LEU A 129 20.83 9.98 -22.07
CA LEU A 129 20.72 11.45 -22.13
C LEU A 129 20.50 11.95 -23.58
N GLU A 130 20.60 11.08 -24.58
CA GLU A 130 20.48 11.43 -26.02
C GLU A 130 19.05 11.32 -26.59
N PRO A 131 18.18 10.35 -26.21
CA PRO A 131 16.83 10.24 -26.78
C PRO A 131 15.84 11.32 -26.30
N LEU A 132 16.08 11.93 -25.13
CA LEU A 132 15.21 12.96 -24.54
C LEU A 132 15.28 14.33 -25.24
N LEU A 133 16.28 14.54 -26.10
CA LEU A 133 16.39 15.72 -26.96
C LEU A 133 15.76 15.54 -28.35
N ALA A 134 15.28 14.33 -28.69
CA ALA A 134 14.93 13.99 -30.07
C ALA A 134 13.49 13.49 -30.29
N THR A 135 12.66 13.33 -29.26
CA THR A 135 11.26 12.86 -29.43
C THR A 135 10.21 13.94 -29.13
N PRO A 136 9.23 14.16 -30.01
CA PRO A 136 8.16 15.16 -29.83
C PRO A 136 7.06 14.60 -28.92
N VAL A 137 7.37 14.38 -27.64
CA VAL A 137 6.39 14.05 -26.60
C VAL A 137 6.42 15.16 -25.56
N SER A 138 5.25 15.67 -25.17
CA SER A 138 5.17 16.72 -24.16
C SER A 138 5.73 16.22 -22.83
N THR A 139 6.65 16.96 -22.21
CA THR A 139 7.29 16.60 -20.92
C THR A 139 6.27 16.24 -19.86
N TRP A 140 5.10 16.92 -19.86
CA TRP A 140 4.02 16.63 -18.93
C TRP A 140 3.34 15.28 -19.15
N GLU A 141 3.14 14.85 -20.40
CA GLU A 141 2.53 13.54 -20.70
C GLU A 141 3.44 12.39 -20.24
N LEU A 142 4.76 12.57 -20.39
CA LEU A 142 5.74 11.58 -19.97
C LEU A 142 5.84 11.48 -18.43
N LEU A 143 5.93 12.62 -17.74
CA LEU A 143 5.96 12.65 -16.28
C LEU A 143 4.68 12.05 -15.67
N LEU A 144 3.52 12.43 -16.21
CA LEU A 144 2.23 11.93 -15.75
C LEU A 144 2.05 10.44 -16.03
N GLY A 145 2.46 9.96 -17.22
CA GLY A 145 2.44 8.54 -17.55
C GLY A 145 3.31 7.70 -16.60
N LYS A 146 4.49 8.21 -16.23
CA LYS A 146 5.42 7.54 -15.31
C LYS A 146 4.92 7.53 -13.86
N ALA A 147 4.35 8.65 -13.40
CA ALA A 147 3.71 8.73 -12.09
C ALA A 147 2.54 7.74 -11.98
N LEU A 148 1.66 7.70 -12.99
CA LEU A 148 0.53 6.77 -13.02
C LEU A 148 0.97 5.30 -13.11
N ALA A 149 2.06 5.01 -13.84
CA ALA A 149 2.60 3.67 -13.97
C ALA A 149 2.99 3.06 -12.62
N GLY A 150 3.52 3.85 -11.69
CA GLY A 150 3.81 3.40 -10.33
C GLY A 150 2.63 3.52 -9.35
N ALA A 151 1.80 4.55 -9.49
CA ALA A 151 0.65 4.81 -8.61
C ALA A 151 -0.42 3.71 -8.70
N ILE A 152 -0.74 3.24 -9.90
CA ILE A 152 -1.76 2.20 -10.11
C ILE A 152 -1.41 0.88 -9.38
N PRO A 153 -0.22 0.27 -9.58
CA PRO A 153 0.12 -0.96 -8.87
C PRO A 153 0.24 -0.72 -7.36
N ALA A 154 0.69 0.45 -6.91
CA ALA A 154 0.75 0.78 -5.48
C ALA A 154 -0.64 0.74 -4.82
N LEU A 155 -1.67 1.30 -5.47
CA LEU A 155 -3.05 1.22 -4.98
C LEU A 155 -3.58 -0.20 -4.94
N ILE A 156 -3.41 -0.93 -6.04
CA ILE A 156 -3.89 -2.32 -6.15
C ILE A 156 -3.27 -3.19 -5.07
N ILE A 157 -1.95 -3.11 -4.87
CA ILE A 157 -1.24 -3.88 -3.85
C ILE A 157 -1.73 -3.52 -2.45
N THR A 158 -1.97 -2.23 -2.17
CA THR A 158 -2.48 -1.79 -0.87
C THR A 158 -3.87 -2.36 -0.59
N TRP A 159 -4.76 -2.37 -1.59
CA TRP A 159 -6.09 -2.99 -1.46
C TRP A 159 -6.02 -4.51 -1.33
N VAL A 160 -5.12 -5.17 -2.05
CA VAL A 160 -4.86 -6.60 -1.89
C VAL A 160 -4.38 -6.91 -0.47
N CYS A 161 -3.47 -6.10 0.09
CA CYS A 161 -3.00 -6.25 1.47
C CYS A 161 -4.14 -6.05 2.48
N ALA A 162 -5.01 -5.05 2.26
CA ALA A 162 -6.19 -4.83 3.09
C ALA A 162 -7.16 -6.02 3.04
N GLY A 163 -7.43 -6.56 1.85
CA GLY A 163 -8.27 -7.74 1.67
C GLY A 163 -7.66 -8.99 2.30
N LEU A 164 -6.36 -9.22 2.09
CA LEU A 164 -5.62 -10.34 2.70
C LEU A 164 -5.68 -10.27 4.22
N PHE A 165 -5.52 -9.07 4.78
CA PHE A 165 -5.63 -8.85 6.21
C PHE A 165 -7.01 -9.28 6.70
N LEU A 166 -8.10 -8.73 6.13
CA LEU A 166 -9.47 -9.07 6.52
C LEU A 166 -9.76 -10.58 6.42
N VAL A 167 -9.36 -11.21 5.32
CA VAL A 167 -9.50 -12.67 5.15
C VAL A 167 -8.73 -13.43 6.22
N GLY A 168 -7.51 -12.99 6.54
CA GLY A 168 -6.70 -13.54 7.62
C GLY A 168 -7.40 -13.47 8.98
N VAL A 169 -8.03 -12.33 9.31
CA VAL A 169 -8.78 -12.17 10.57
C VAL A 169 -9.97 -13.11 10.66
N VAL A 170 -10.76 -13.18 9.58
CA VAL A 170 -11.93 -14.05 9.51
C VAL A 170 -11.51 -15.51 9.66
N TRP A 171 -10.43 -15.91 8.98
CA TRP A 171 -9.91 -17.28 9.05
C TRP A 171 -9.40 -17.66 10.44
N MET A 172 -8.91 -16.70 11.21
CA MET A 172 -8.50 -16.90 12.61
C MET A 172 -9.68 -16.99 13.59
N GLY A 173 -10.92 -16.77 13.15
CA GLY A 173 -12.11 -16.80 14.00
C GLY A 173 -12.36 -15.52 14.79
N LEU A 174 -11.65 -14.42 14.51
CA LEU A 174 -11.78 -13.12 15.17
C LEU A 174 -12.83 -12.23 14.50
N ALA A 175 -13.80 -12.82 13.81
CA ALA A 175 -14.81 -12.09 13.04
C ALA A 175 -15.68 -11.19 13.93
N HIS A 176 -15.88 -11.54 15.21
CA HIS A 176 -16.64 -10.69 16.15
C HIS A 176 -15.92 -9.37 16.45
N LEU A 177 -14.58 -9.39 16.48
CA LEU A 177 -13.74 -8.21 16.72
C LEU A 177 -13.67 -7.26 15.52
N LEU A 178 -13.93 -7.77 14.31
CA LEU A 178 -13.98 -6.91 13.11
C LEU A 178 -15.04 -5.82 13.22
N SER A 179 -16.15 -6.06 13.91
CA SER A 179 -17.19 -5.03 14.09
C SER A 179 -16.73 -3.84 14.95
N LEU A 180 -15.77 -4.05 15.85
CA LEU A 180 -15.16 -2.98 16.66
C LEU A 180 -14.05 -2.25 15.90
N VAL A 181 -13.42 -2.91 14.93
CA VAL A 181 -12.24 -2.41 14.22
C VAL A 181 -12.59 -1.74 12.90
N LEU A 182 -13.61 -2.24 12.18
CA LEU A 182 -14.15 -1.69 10.93
C LEU A 182 -14.94 -0.40 11.20
N THR A 183 -14.24 0.56 11.79
CA THR A 183 -14.72 1.89 12.09
C THR A 183 -14.72 2.73 10.81
N PRO A 184 -15.48 3.84 10.78
CA PRO A 184 -15.49 4.77 9.65
C PRO A 184 -14.08 5.26 9.28
N SER A 185 -13.18 5.40 10.26
CA SER A 185 -11.79 5.81 10.03
C SER A 185 -11.00 4.81 9.21
N TRP A 186 -11.25 3.50 9.34
CA TRP A 186 -10.62 2.46 8.51
C TRP A 186 -11.00 2.62 7.03
N PHE A 187 -12.30 2.83 6.76
CA PHE A 187 -12.80 3.06 5.40
C PHE A 187 -12.31 4.38 4.81
N ILE A 188 -12.30 5.46 5.59
CA ILE A 188 -11.71 6.74 5.18
C ILE A 188 -10.22 6.54 4.86
N SER A 189 -9.50 5.75 5.66
CA SER A 189 -8.10 5.49 5.41
C SER A 189 -7.91 4.74 4.08
N LEU A 190 -8.70 3.69 3.83
CA LEU A 190 -8.55 2.84 2.65
C LEU A 190 -9.02 3.52 1.34
N PHE A 191 -10.11 4.28 1.38
CA PHE A 191 -10.74 4.85 0.18
C PHE A 191 -10.41 6.32 -0.05
N LEU A 192 -9.91 7.04 0.95
CA LEU A 192 -9.54 8.45 0.81
C LEU A 192 -8.04 8.66 1.03
N LEU A 193 -7.50 8.24 2.19
CA LEU A 193 -6.11 8.52 2.53
C LEU A 193 -5.12 7.71 1.68
N VAL A 194 -5.37 6.43 1.42
CA VAL A 194 -4.50 5.60 0.57
C VAL A 194 -4.41 6.16 -0.87
N PRO A 195 -5.53 6.47 -1.55
CA PRO A 195 -5.48 7.18 -2.84
C PRO A 195 -4.73 8.50 -2.79
N LEU A 196 -5.01 9.32 -1.78
CA LEU A 196 -4.36 10.62 -1.61
C LEU A 196 -2.84 10.49 -1.45
N VAL A 197 -2.40 9.62 -0.53
CA VAL A 197 -0.98 9.37 -0.26
C VAL A 197 -0.29 8.80 -1.50
N THR A 198 -0.96 7.93 -2.25
CA THR A 198 -0.39 7.37 -3.48
C THR A 198 -0.18 8.46 -4.53
N VAL A 199 -1.18 9.31 -4.76
CA VAL A 199 -1.01 10.46 -5.67
C VAL A 199 0.14 11.35 -5.21
N LEU A 200 0.16 11.73 -3.93
CA LEU A 200 1.20 12.60 -3.38
C LEU A 200 2.61 11.98 -3.41
N SER A 201 2.73 10.65 -3.37
CA SER A 201 4.03 9.97 -3.38
C SER A 201 4.64 9.88 -4.79
N PHE A 202 3.82 10.00 -5.84
CA PHE A 202 4.24 9.89 -7.24
C PHE A 202 4.25 11.24 -7.98
N MET A 203 3.79 12.32 -7.35
CA MET A 203 3.88 13.71 -7.84
C MET A 203 5.13 14.40 -7.28
#